data_AF-A0A3R7WT57-F1
#
_entry.id   AF-A0A3R7WT57-F1
#
_cell.length_a   1.000
_cell.length_b   1.000
_cell.length_c   1.000
_cell.angle_alpha   90.00
_cell.angle_beta   90.00
_cell.angle_gamma   90.00
#
_symmetry.space_group_name_H-M   'P 1'
#
loop_
_entity.id
_entity.type
_entity.pdbx_description
1 polymer ?
#
loop_
_entity_poly.entity_id
_entity_poly.type
_entity_poly.pdbx_seq_one_letter_code
_entity_poly.pdbx_strand_id
1 'polypeptide(L)'
;MKNIKILRLITGEDIIGNIIDETGENIQILKPFAILPMQATPGKPVQLVLTPWQPYTEDKEIRLNKSKVITMTNPKSDIVKSYESHTSEIISASPGLITETKLPKL
;
A
#
# COMPACT_ATOMS: atom_id res chain seq x y z
N MET A 1 -14.42 1.77 -0.91
CA MET A 1 -13.60 0.58 -1.22
C MET A 1 -12.26 1.06 -1.75
N LYS A 2 -11.13 0.47 -1.32
CA LYS A 2 -9.83 0.79 -1.89
C LYS A 2 -9.68 0.10 -3.26
N ASN A 3 -9.17 0.81 -4.26
CA ASN A 3 -8.91 0.29 -5.60
C ASN A 3 -7.42 -0.04 -5.74
N ILE A 4 -7.00 -1.15 -5.12
CA ILE A 4 -5.58 -1.54 -5.09
C ILE A 4 -5.21 -2.21 -6.40
N LYS A 5 -4.16 -1.70 -7.05
CA LYS A 5 -3.63 -2.23 -8.31
C LYS A 5 -2.13 -2.41 -8.25
N ILE A 6 -1.63 -3.37 -9.04
CA ILE A 6 -0.21 -3.47 -9.39
C ILE A 6 -0.03 -2.87 -10.78
N LEU A 7 0.98 -2.02 -10.94
CA LEU A 7 1.35 -1.39 -12.21
C LEU A 7 2.77 -1.82 -12.57
N ARG A 8 2.93 -2.38 -13.77
CA ARG A 8 4.26 -2.55 -14.39
C ARG A 8 4.62 -1.24 -15.08
N LEU A 9 5.67 -0.58 -14.64
CA LEU A 9 6.18 0.64 -15.27
C LEU A 9 7.08 0.32 -16.46
N ILE A 10 7.26 1.29 -17.36
CA ILE A 10 8.18 1.18 -18.50
C ILE A 10 9.65 0.99 -18.09
N THR A 11 9.99 1.36 -16.86
CA THR A 11 11.31 1.14 -16.25
C THR A 11 11.54 -0.31 -15.83
N GLY A 12 10.49 -1.14 -15.88
CA GLY A 12 10.52 -2.55 -15.46
C GLY A 12 10.06 -2.79 -14.02
N GLU A 13 9.93 -1.73 -13.21
CA GLU A 13 9.48 -1.82 -11.82
C GLU A 13 8.01 -2.26 -11.73
N ASP A 14 7.69 -3.05 -10.71
CA ASP A 14 6.31 -3.28 -10.28
C ASP A 14 6.01 -2.39 -9.07
N ILE A 15 4.97 -1.57 -9.17
CA ILE A 15 4.46 -0.79 -8.04
C ILE A 15 3.07 -1.25 -7.65
N ILE A 16 2.74 -1.21 -6.36
CA ILE A 16 1.41 -1.43 -5.82
C ILE A 16 0.93 -0.16 -5.12
N GLY A 17 -0.33 0.21 -5.32
CA GLY A 17 -0.92 1.36 -4.66
C GLY A 17 -2.43 1.44 -4.82
N ASN A 18 -3.04 2.39 -4.11
CA ASN A 18 -4.47 2.67 -4.21
C ASN A 18 -4.74 3.71 -5.30
N ILE A 19 -5.42 3.33 -6.38
CA ILE A 19 -5.81 4.28 -7.43
C ILE A 19 -6.97 5.14 -6.93
N ILE A 20 -6.73 6.45 -6.81
CA ILE A 20 -7.73 7.42 -6.33
C ILE A 20 -8.33 8.27 -7.45
N ASP A 21 -7.62 8.41 -8.57
CA ASP A 21 -8.13 9.05 -9.79
C ASP A 21 -7.48 8.43 -11.03
N GLU A 22 -8.23 8.35 -12.12
CA GLU A 22 -7.79 7.80 -13.39
C GLU A 22 -8.30 8.63 -14.60
N THR A 23 -8.15 9.95 -14.52
CA THR A 23 -8.72 10.86 -15.53
C THR A 23 -7.76 11.14 -16.71
N GLY A 24 -8.30 11.06 -17.93
CA GLY A 24 -7.57 11.38 -19.15
C GLY A 24 -6.30 10.53 -19.32
N GLU A 25 -5.16 11.20 -19.47
CA GLU A 25 -3.85 10.56 -19.60
C GLU A 25 -3.13 10.33 -18.26
N ASN A 26 -3.75 10.64 -17.12
CA ASN A 26 -3.10 10.55 -15.81
C ASN A 26 -3.72 9.47 -14.93
N ILE A 27 -2.89 8.94 -14.03
CA ILE A 27 -3.28 8.09 -12.91
C ILE A 27 -2.75 8.73 -11.65
N GLN A 28 -3.59 8.82 -10.61
CA GLN A 28 -3.17 9.27 -9.29
C GLN A 28 -3.22 8.10 -8.31
N ILE A 29 -2.07 7.85 -7.67
CA ILE A 29 -1.85 6.69 -6.80
C ILE A 29 -1.54 7.18 -5.39
N LEU A 30 -2.32 6.71 -4.42
CA LEU A 30 -2.11 6.95 -3.00
C LEU A 30 -1.24 5.82 -2.40
N LYS A 31 -0.24 6.22 -1.61
CA LYS A 31 0.73 5.38 -0.88
C LYS A 31 1.35 4.28 -1.75
N PRO A 32 2.05 4.62 -2.87
CA PRO A 32 2.66 3.61 -3.74
C PRO A 32 3.91 2.97 -3.12
N PHE A 33 4.02 1.64 -3.26
CA PHE A 33 5.19 0.83 -2.88
C PHE A 33 5.73 0.09 -4.10
N ALA A 34 7.05 -0.04 -4.23
CA ALA A 34 7.69 -0.96 -5.15
C ALA A 34 7.65 -2.40 -4.60
N ILE A 35 7.48 -3.38 -5.49
CA ILE A 35 7.52 -4.81 -5.15
C ILE A 35 8.88 -5.37 -5.56
N LEU A 36 9.67 -5.78 -4.57
CA LEU A 36 11.00 -6.36 -4.79
C LEU A 36 10.99 -7.86 -4.50
N PRO A 37 11.31 -8.73 -5.48
CA PRO A 37 11.52 -10.14 -5.24
C PRO A 37 12.90 -10.35 -4.61
N MET A 38 12.92 -10.89 -3.39
CA MET A 38 14.14 -11.24 -2.67
C MET A 38 14.20 -12.75 -2.44
N GLN A 39 15.36 -13.34 -2.72
CA GLN A 39 15.67 -14.70 -2.28
C GLN A 39 16.69 -14.60 -1.16
N ALA A 40 16.33 -15.08 0.03
CA ALA A 40 17.24 -15.08 1.17
C ALA A 40 18.49 -15.95 0.91
N THR A 41 18.35 -17.02 0.13
CA THR A 41 19.43 -17.95 -0.24
C THR A 41 19.04 -18.65 -1.54
N PRO A 42 20.01 -19.01 -2.43
CA PRO A 42 19.71 -19.79 -3.62
C PRO A 42 18.91 -21.05 -3.31
N GLY A 43 17.83 -21.28 -4.05
CA GLY A 43 16.94 -22.44 -3.88
C GLY A 43 15.82 -22.29 -2.85
N LYS A 44 15.76 -21.17 -2.11
CA LYS A 44 14.61 -20.86 -1.23
C LYS A 44 13.48 -20.15 -2.01
N PRO A 45 12.23 -20.24 -1.52
CA PRO A 45 11.10 -19.50 -2.10
C PRO A 45 11.39 -18.01 -2.18
N VAL A 46 10.98 -17.39 -3.30
CA VAL A 46 11.04 -15.93 -3.48
C VAL A 46 10.07 -15.29 -2.50
N GLN A 47 10.57 -14.33 -1.72
CA GLN A 47 9.75 -13.47 -0.87
C GLN A 47 9.56 -12.13 -1.58
N LEU A 48 8.35 -11.58 -1.51
CA LEU A 48 8.07 -10.25 -2.04
C LEU A 48 8.12 -9.25 -0.89
N VAL A 49 8.96 -8.22 -1.04
CA VAL A 49 9.11 -7.13 -0.08
C VAL A 49 8.51 -5.86 -0.68
N LEU A 50 7.76 -5.11 0.14
CA LEU A 50 7.21 -3.81 -0.24
C LEU A 50 8.12 -2.70 0.30
N THR A 51 8.65 -1.86 -0.57
CA THR A 51 9.45 -0.68 -0.20
C THR A 51 8.79 0.59 -0.72
N PRO A 52 8.87 1.73 -0.03
CA PRO A 52 8.34 2.99 -0.56
C PRO A 52 8.87 3.24 -1.98
N TRP A 53 7.98 3.55 -2.93
CA TRP A 53 8.39 3.71 -4.34
C TRP A 53 9.25 4.96 -4.56
N GLN A 54 8.88 6.07 -3.92
CA GLN A 54 9.60 7.34 -4.00
C GLN A 54 10.08 7.73 -2.60
N PRO A 55 11.23 7.20 -2.12
CA PRO A 55 11.71 7.41 -0.75
C PRO A 55 12.22 8.83 -0.49
N TYR A 56 12.33 9.67 -1.52
CA TYR A 56 12.88 11.02 -1.44
C TYR A 56 11.80 12.11 -1.32
N THR A 57 10.54 11.73 -1.16
CA THR A 57 9.41 12.67 -0.98
C THR A 57 8.55 12.24 0.21
N GLU A 58 7.88 13.21 0.82
CA GLU A 58 6.82 12.99 1.82
C GLU A 58 5.43 12.88 1.16
N ASP A 59 5.34 13.10 -0.16
CA ASP A 59 4.09 13.06 -0.90
C ASP A 59 3.44 11.67 -0.79
N LYS A 60 2.23 11.65 -0.24
CA LYS A 60 1.43 10.41 -0.14
C LYS A 60 0.73 10.08 -1.46
N GLU A 61 0.56 11.06 -2.34
CA GLU A 61 -0.14 10.94 -3.61
C GLU A 61 0.81 11.27 -4.76
N ILE A 62 0.90 10.36 -5.72
CA ILE A 62 1.78 10.52 -6.87
C ILE A 62 0.95 10.43 -8.14
N ARG A 63 1.11 11.43 -9.01
CA ARG A 63 0.49 11.46 -10.33
C ARG A 63 1.50 11.02 -11.38
N LEU A 64 1.12 10.08 -12.23
CA LEU A 64 1.91 9.62 -13.37
C LEU A 64 1.07 9.59 -14.65
N ASN A 65 1.74 9.73 -15.79
CA ASN A 65 1.10 9.61 -17.09
C ASN A 65 0.92 8.12 -17.46
N LYS A 66 -0.27 7.76 -17.97
CA LYS A 66 -0.65 6.39 -18.40
C LYS A 66 0.32 5.79 -19.41
N SER A 67 0.94 6.61 -20.25
CA SER A 67 1.97 6.17 -21.22
C SER A 67 3.23 5.56 -20.56
N LYS A 68 3.41 5.74 -19.25
CA LYS A 68 4.52 5.18 -18.48
C LYS A 68 4.18 3.84 -17.81
N VAL A 69 2.97 3.33 -18.03
CA VAL A 69 2.47 2.07 -17.48
C VAL A 69 2.30 1.06 -18.62
N ILE A 70 2.96 -0.09 -18.49
CA ILE A 70 2.83 -1.21 -19.43
C ILE A 70 1.56 -2.01 -19.12
N THR A 71 1.34 -2.35 -17.85
CA THR A 71 0.15 -3.09 -17.41
C THR A 71 -0.36 -2.57 -16.08
N MET A 72 -1.67 -2.68 -15.86
CA MET A 72 -2.32 -2.44 -14.57
C MET A 72 -3.21 -3.64 -14.25
N THR A 73 -2.97 -4.30 -13.12
CA THR A 73 -3.63 -5.57 -12.79
C THR A 73 -4.07 -5.64 -11.32
N ASN A 74 -4.97 -6.58 -11.02
CA ASN A 74 -5.41 -6.86 -9.67
C ASN A 74 -4.35 -7.69 -8.92
N PRO A 75 -3.94 -7.28 -7.71
CA PRO A 75 -3.09 -8.10 -6.85
C PRO A 75 -3.82 -9.35 -6.34
N LYS A 76 -3.04 -10.39 -5.98
CA LYS A 76 -3.53 -11.52 -5.20
C LYS A 76 -3.90 -11.07 -3.77
N SER A 77 -4.77 -11.83 -3.11
CA SER A 77 -5.32 -11.47 -1.80
C SER A 77 -4.28 -11.38 -0.68
N ASP A 78 -3.23 -12.19 -0.73
CA ASP A 78 -2.08 -12.15 0.17
C ASP A 78 -1.25 -10.86 -0.01
N ILE A 79 -1.04 -10.42 -1.25
CA ILE A 79 -0.34 -9.17 -1.57
C ILE A 79 -1.16 -7.96 -1.09
N VAL A 80 -2.48 -7.97 -1.27
CA VAL A 80 -3.36 -6.92 -0.73
C VAL A 80 -3.21 -6.79 0.78
N LYS A 81 -3.26 -7.90 1.51
CA LYS A 81 -3.10 -7.91 2.97
C LYS A 81 -1.76 -7.33 3.39
N SER A 82 -0.67 -7.70 2.71
CA SER A 82 0.66 -7.13 2.96
C SER A 82 0.70 -5.63 2.70
N TYR A 83 0.13 -5.16 1.58
CA TYR A 83 0.03 -3.73 1.30
C TYR A 83 -0.79 -2.97 2.35
N GLU A 84 -1.91 -3.53 2.79
CA GLU A 84 -2.75 -2.93 3.81
C GLU A 84 -2.06 -2.86 5.17
N SER A 85 -1.27 -3.86 5.57
CA SER A 85 -0.51 -3.80 6.82
C SER A 85 0.57 -2.71 6.82
N HIS A 86 1.14 -2.37 5.65
CA HIS A 86 2.11 -1.29 5.51
C HIS A 86 1.48 0.11 5.44
N THR A 87 0.22 0.21 5.02
CA THR A 87 -0.45 1.50 4.77
C THR A 87 -1.50 1.87 5.80
N SER A 88 -1.95 0.91 6.60
CA SER A 88 -2.88 1.15 7.70
C SER A 88 -2.18 1.96 8.77
N GLU A 89 -2.75 3.13 9.07
CA GLU A 89 -2.36 3.86 10.25
C GLU A 89 -2.73 3.01 11.46
N ILE A 90 -1.82 2.87 12.42
CA ILE A 90 -2.13 2.26 13.70
C ILE A 90 -3.28 3.11 14.26
N ILE A 91 -4.49 2.55 14.29
CA ILE A 91 -5.57 3.13 15.07
C ILE A 91 -5.10 2.96 16.52
N SER A 92 -4.42 3.96 17.07
CA SER A 92 -4.28 4.04 18.52
C SER A 92 -5.70 4.12 19.03
N ALA A 93 -6.21 3.02 19.60
CA ALA A 93 -7.46 3.09 20.33
C ALA A 93 -7.29 4.24 21.33
N SER A 94 -8.12 5.28 21.24
CA SER A 94 -8.20 6.26 22.32
C SER A 94 -8.39 5.43 23.60
N PRO A 95 -7.54 5.59 24.63
CA PRO A 95 -7.68 4.84 25.87
C PRO A 95 -8.90 5.39 26.61
N GLY A 96 -10.09 5.02 26.15
CA GLY A 96 -11.37 5.20 26.81
C GLY A 96 -11.82 3.86 27.38
N LEU A 97 -11.02 3.27 28.26
CA LEU A 97 -11.45 2.13 29.07
C LEU A 97 -12.06 2.66 30.38
N ILE A 98 -13.38 2.43 30.50
CA ILE A 98 -14.26 2.38 31.68
C ILE A 98 -13.73 3.06 32.96
N THR A 99 -14.29 4.21 33.31
CA THR A 99 -14.18 4.71 34.69
C THR A 99 -15.18 3.97 35.59
N GLU A 100 -14.70 3.42 36.70
CA GLU A 100 -15.46 2.77 37.78
C GLU A 100 -16.39 3.76 38.54
N THR A 101 -17.18 4.58 37.85
CA THR A 101 -17.97 5.65 38.50
C THR A 101 -19.45 5.29 38.71
N LYS A 102 -19.80 4.00 38.77
CA LYS A 102 -21.16 3.56 39.14
C LYS A 102 -21.16 2.33 40.04
N LEU A 103 -20.61 2.45 41.24
CA LEU A 103 -21.05 1.63 42.37
C LEU A 103 -21.85 2.54 43.31
N PRO A 104 -23.17 2.33 43.49
CA PRO A 104 -23.94 3.07 44.47
C PRO A 104 -23.41 2.75 45.87
N LYS A 105 -23.07 3.78 46.64
CA LYS A 105 -22.73 3.62 48.07
C LYS A 105 -24.01 3.21 48.81
N LEU A 106 -23.88 2.15 49.63
CA LEU A 106 -24.88 1.67 50.59
C LEU A 106 -25.25 2.75 51.61
#